data_AF-A0A3M1LNJ5-F1
#
_entry.id   AF-A0A3M1LNJ5-F1
#
_cell.length_a   1.000
_cell.length_b   1.000
_cell.length_c   1.000
_cell.angle_alpha   90.00
_cell.angle_beta   90.00
_cell.angle_gamma   90.00
#
_symmetry.space_group_name_H-M   'P 1'
#
loop_
_entity.id
_entity.type
_entity.pdbx_description
1 polymer ?
#
loop_
_entity_poly.entity_id
_entity_poly.type
_entity_poly.pdbx_seq_one_letter_code
_entity_poly.pdbx_strand_id
1 'polypeptide(L)'
;MRPGLVAGPRPGGAALGDGTAGGRHPLPPEARVGSRPERVGLAAGPLLLRPRPPGRLAGPPHPRLRPEGGAVFFLELALAFLLLGLIGLWWSRRQWRAAGLPRGQIVYTDVGDAFPVREALYDPQLRLVGRPDYLVRQGRTLIPVEVKSGRAPARGPYRSHLLQLAAYCHLVEAQTGRRPPYGLIRYADRTVAVDYTPALREHLVQTLARLRADRRAAEVHRDHHQPARCRACGYRDRCDEALA
;
A
#
# COMPACT_ATOMS: atom_id res chain seq x y z
N MET A 1 -25.78 -4.86 52.02
CA MET A 1 -27.22 -5.11 51.73
C MET A 1 -27.38 -5.39 50.24
N ARG A 2 -28.03 -6.51 49.88
CA ARG A 2 -28.71 -6.75 48.59
C ARG A 2 -30.21 -6.47 48.85
N PRO A 3 -31.01 -5.96 47.89
CA PRO A 3 -31.52 -6.73 46.72
C PRO A 3 -31.47 -5.91 45.41
N GLY A 4 -31.94 -6.37 44.23
CA GLY A 4 -32.59 -7.63 43.84
C GLY A 4 -32.70 -7.75 42.31
N LEU A 5 -33.07 -8.94 41.80
CA LEU A 5 -33.32 -9.19 40.37
C LEU A 5 -34.70 -8.68 39.94
N VAL A 6 -34.83 -8.26 38.67
CA VAL A 6 -36.07 -8.40 37.88
C VAL A 6 -35.66 -8.84 36.46
N ALA A 7 -36.46 -9.72 35.83
CA ALA A 7 -36.18 -10.31 34.52
C ALA A 7 -37.40 -10.32 33.59
N GLY A 8 -37.16 -10.29 32.28
CA GLY A 8 -38.12 -10.61 31.21
C GLY A 8 -38.90 -9.42 30.61
N PRO A 9 -39.58 -9.60 29.46
CA PRO A 9 -39.75 -10.85 28.69
C PRO A 9 -39.15 -10.82 27.25
N ARG A 10 -39.15 -11.99 26.60
CA ARG A 10 -38.97 -12.19 25.15
C ARG A 10 -40.30 -12.64 24.50
N PRO A 11 -40.52 -12.33 23.22
CA PRO A 11 -41.07 -13.25 22.21
C PRO A 11 -39.94 -13.63 21.20
N GLY A 12 -39.94 -14.73 20.43
CA GLY A 12 -41.00 -15.59 19.89
C GLY A 12 -41.46 -15.06 18.52
N GLY A 13 -41.46 -15.78 17.39
CA GLY A 13 -41.07 -17.15 17.02
C GLY A 13 -41.65 -17.50 15.61
N ALA A 14 -41.24 -18.61 14.98
CA ALA A 14 -41.77 -19.15 13.69
C ALA A 14 -41.46 -18.32 12.39
N ALA A 15 -41.48 -18.85 11.15
CA ALA A 15 -41.53 -20.22 10.64
C ALA A 15 -40.96 -20.35 9.20
N LEU A 16 -40.42 -21.54 8.89
CA LEU A 16 -40.46 -22.37 7.66
C LEU A 16 -40.96 -21.80 6.30
N GLY A 17 -40.30 -22.26 5.22
CA GLY A 17 -40.78 -22.18 3.83
C GLY A 17 -39.83 -22.89 2.82
N ASP A 18 -40.30 -23.96 2.18
CA ASP A 18 -39.54 -24.83 1.24
C ASP A 18 -39.59 -24.38 -0.24
N GLY A 19 -38.78 -25.02 -1.10
CA GLY A 19 -38.98 -25.07 -2.57
C GLY A 19 -37.75 -24.68 -3.41
N THR A 20 -36.83 -25.57 -3.82
CA THR A 20 -36.88 -26.61 -4.89
C THR A 20 -36.67 -26.14 -6.34
N ALA A 21 -35.98 -27.00 -7.11
CA ALA A 21 -35.65 -26.93 -8.54
C ALA A 21 -34.57 -25.88 -8.94
N GLY A 22 -33.67 -26.16 -9.89
CA GLY A 22 -33.41 -27.40 -10.64
C GLY A 22 -32.68 -27.10 -11.95
N GLY A 23 -31.55 -27.78 -12.23
CA GLY A 23 -30.78 -27.49 -13.46
C GLY A 23 -29.36 -28.06 -13.47
N ARG A 24 -29.23 -29.39 -13.60
CA ARG A 24 -27.94 -30.03 -13.94
C ARG A 24 -27.92 -30.31 -15.43
N HIS A 25 -27.01 -29.69 -16.19
CA HIS A 25 -26.72 -30.07 -17.56
C HIS A 25 -25.64 -31.17 -17.59
N PRO A 26 -25.89 -32.34 -18.21
CA PRO A 26 -24.89 -33.39 -18.36
C PRO A 26 -24.01 -33.18 -19.60
N LEU A 27 -22.73 -33.56 -19.48
CA LEU A 27 -21.78 -33.68 -20.60
C LEU A 27 -21.99 -35.01 -21.36
N PRO A 28 -21.86 -35.04 -22.69
CA PRO A 28 -21.70 -36.29 -23.46
C PRO A 28 -20.21 -36.69 -23.62
N PRO A 29 -19.90 -37.96 -23.97
CA PRO A 29 -18.62 -38.60 -23.63
C PRO A 29 -17.61 -38.79 -24.79
N GLU A 30 -16.35 -39.07 -24.43
CA GLU A 30 -15.31 -39.58 -25.32
C GLU A 30 -15.49 -41.08 -25.65
N ALA A 31 -15.10 -41.52 -26.87
CA ALA A 31 -14.97 -42.94 -27.18
C ALA A 31 -13.99 -43.30 -28.32
N ARG A 32 -12.94 -44.05 -27.94
CA ARG A 32 -12.31 -45.21 -28.64
C ARG A 32 -11.59 -45.08 -30.01
N VAL A 33 -10.26 -45.09 -29.93
CA VAL A 33 -9.30 -46.10 -30.46
C VAL A 33 -9.79 -47.21 -31.43
N GLY A 34 -9.05 -47.39 -32.54
CA GLY A 34 -8.91 -48.61 -33.36
C GLY A 34 -8.24 -48.29 -34.73
N SER A 35 -6.95 -48.56 -34.99
CA SER A 35 -6.26 -49.83 -35.29
C SER A 35 -6.17 -50.21 -36.80
N ARG A 36 -4.93 -50.15 -37.34
CA ARG A 36 -4.26 -50.78 -38.53
C ARG A 36 -4.99 -51.93 -39.28
N PRO A 37 -4.72 -52.16 -40.62
CA PRO A 37 -3.46 -52.77 -41.14
C PRO A 37 -3.07 -52.31 -42.60
N GLU A 38 -2.04 -52.77 -43.35
CA GLU A 38 -0.83 -53.62 -43.11
C GLU A 38 0.43 -53.14 -43.90
N ARG A 39 0.73 -53.66 -45.13
CA ARG A 39 1.99 -53.45 -45.91
C ARG A 39 1.82 -53.46 -47.44
N VAL A 40 2.77 -52.80 -48.13
CA VAL A 40 3.40 -53.04 -49.47
C VAL A 40 4.45 -51.90 -49.67
N GLY A 41 5.59 -52.03 -50.36
CA GLY A 41 6.18 -53.12 -51.15
C GLY A 41 7.69 -52.91 -51.44
N LEU A 42 8.13 -53.09 -52.70
CA LEU A 42 9.51 -53.02 -53.22
C LEU A 42 9.62 -52.10 -54.45
N ALA A 43 10.77 -51.43 -54.64
CA ALA A 43 11.58 -51.51 -55.87
C ALA A 43 12.92 -50.75 -55.70
N ALA A 44 14.01 -51.29 -56.28
CA ALA A 44 15.33 -50.64 -56.32
C ALA A 44 15.59 -50.00 -57.69
N GLY A 45 16.28 -48.85 -57.71
CA GLY A 45 16.74 -48.15 -58.93
C GLY A 45 18.26 -48.05 -58.98
N PRO A 46 18.89 -48.04 -60.18
CA PRO A 46 20.33 -48.29 -60.33
C PRO A 46 21.22 -47.06 -60.08
N LEU A 47 22.50 -47.35 -59.78
CA LEU A 47 23.59 -46.37 -59.71
C LEU A 47 23.82 -45.67 -61.06
N LEU A 48 23.95 -44.34 -61.04
CA LEU A 48 24.56 -43.54 -62.12
C LEU A 48 25.70 -42.67 -61.57
N LEU A 49 26.77 -42.53 -62.35
CA LEU A 49 28.06 -42.00 -61.91
C LEU A 49 28.25 -40.52 -62.27
N ARG A 50 28.68 -39.70 -61.27
CA ARG A 50 29.58 -38.51 -61.37
C ARG A 50 29.09 -37.28 -62.19
N PRO A 51 29.42 -36.03 -61.78
CA PRO A 51 30.80 -35.52 -61.77
C PRO A 51 31.20 -34.62 -60.56
N ARG A 52 32.43 -34.07 -60.64
CA ARG A 52 33.16 -33.19 -59.68
C ARG A 52 34.11 -32.30 -60.53
N PRO A 53 34.69 -31.17 -60.06
CA PRO A 53 34.30 -30.14 -59.09
C PRO A 53 34.11 -28.77 -59.83
N PRO A 54 34.31 -27.58 -59.21
CA PRO A 54 35.66 -27.02 -59.06
C PRO A 54 35.95 -26.43 -57.66
N GLY A 55 37.23 -26.11 -57.40
CA GLY A 55 37.74 -25.72 -56.08
C GLY A 55 37.38 -24.29 -55.65
N ARG A 56 37.20 -24.09 -54.33
CA ARG A 56 37.08 -22.75 -53.72
C ARG A 56 38.47 -22.18 -53.45
N LEU A 57 38.76 -21.00 -54.00
CA LEU A 57 39.89 -20.18 -53.59
C LEU A 57 39.65 -19.67 -52.15
N ALA A 58 40.67 -19.73 -51.30
CA ALA A 58 40.61 -19.15 -49.96
C ALA A 58 40.82 -17.64 -50.03
N GLY A 59 39.85 -16.86 -49.54
CA GLY A 59 39.99 -15.42 -49.37
C GLY A 59 40.96 -15.06 -48.23
N PRO A 60 41.55 -13.85 -48.25
CA PRO A 60 42.46 -13.41 -47.19
C PRO A 60 41.75 -13.30 -45.84
N PRO A 61 42.45 -13.56 -44.72
CA PRO A 61 41.83 -13.50 -43.39
C PRO A 61 41.45 -12.07 -43.02
N HIS A 62 40.16 -11.81 -42.81
CA HIS A 62 39.70 -10.55 -42.21
C HIS A 62 40.31 -10.37 -40.81
N PRO A 63 40.79 -9.18 -40.46
CA PRO A 63 41.33 -8.92 -39.12
C PRO A 63 40.22 -9.07 -38.08
N ARG A 64 40.37 -10.04 -37.18
CA ARG A 64 39.47 -10.20 -36.03
C ARG A 64 39.76 -9.07 -35.04
N LEU A 65 38.95 -8.01 -35.08
CA LEU A 65 38.89 -7.01 -34.02
C LEU A 65 38.50 -7.71 -32.71
N ARG A 66 39.49 -7.96 -31.84
CA ARG A 66 39.26 -8.52 -30.52
C ARG A 66 38.65 -7.44 -29.61
N PRO A 67 37.45 -7.64 -29.02
CA PRO A 67 36.77 -6.62 -28.22
C PRO A 67 37.27 -6.59 -26.75
N GLU A 68 38.59 -6.63 -26.52
CA GLU A 68 39.19 -6.78 -25.18
C GLU A 68 38.93 -5.57 -24.24
N GLY A 69 38.52 -4.41 -24.77
CA GLY A 69 38.22 -3.21 -23.98
C GLY A 69 36.73 -2.99 -23.67
N GLY A 70 35.81 -3.63 -24.41
CA GLY A 70 34.38 -3.32 -24.33
C GLY A 70 33.74 -3.80 -23.03
N ALA A 71 34.03 -5.05 -22.63
CA ALA A 71 33.39 -5.67 -21.46
C ALA A 71 33.72 -4.94 -20.15
N VAL A 72 34.96 -4.45 -19.99
CA VAL A 72 35.38 -3.68 -18.82
C VAL A 72 34.65 -2.34 -18.76
N PHE A 73 34.59 -1.61 -19.88
CA PHE A 73 33.86 -0.34 -19.98
C PHE A 73 32.36 -0.49 -19.67
N PHE A 74 31.70 -1.54 -20.19
CA PHE A 74 30.30 -1.80 -19.85
C PHE A 74 30.09 -2.17 -18.38
N LEU A 75 31.04 -2.87 -17.75
CA LEU A 75 31.00 -3.21 -16.33
C LEU A 75 31.17 -1.98 -15.44
N GLU A 76 32.13 -1.10 -15.75
CA GLU A 76 32.31 0.18 -15.05
C GLU A 76 31.07 1.07 -15.15
N LEU A 77 30.48 1.18 -16.35
CA LEU A 77 29.25 1.93 -16.56
C LEU A 77 28.06 1.36 -15.76
N ALA A 78 27.92 0.04 -15.71
CA ALA A 78 26.89 -0.63 -14.92
C ALA A 78 27.07 -0.40 -13.41
N LEU A 79 28.31 -0.46 -12.91
CA LEU A 79 28.64 -0.13 -11.52
C LEU A 79 28.35 1.34 -11.18
N ALA A 80 28.67 2.27 -12.09
CA ALA A 80 28.36 3.69 -11.91
C ALA A 80 26.85 3.94 -11.82
N PHE A 81 26.04 3.34 -12.71
CA PHE A 81 24.58 3.43 -12.64
C PHE A 81 24.00 2.76 -11.39
N LEU A 82 24.55 1.62 -10.95
CA LEU A 82 24.14 0.96 -9.70
C LEU A 82 24.41 1.87 -8.50
N LEU A 83 25.61 2.46 -8.40
CA LEU A 83 25.99 3.36 -7.33
C LEU A 83 25.11 4.61 -7.31
N LEU A 84 24.87 5.22 -8.48
CA LEU A 84 23.98 6.38 -8.61
C LEU A 84 22.53 6.04 -8.21
N GLY A 85 22.05 4.85 -8.57
CA GLY A 85 20.75 4.33 -8.16
C GLY A 85 20.64 4.09 -6.65
N LEU A 86 21.69 3.55 -6.02
CA LEU A 86 21.78 3.36 -4.57
C LEU A 86 21.85 4.69 -3.81
N ILE A 87 22.63 5.65 -4.30
CA ILE A 87 22.69 7.02 -3.76
C ILE A 87 21.32 7.70 -3.92
N GLY A 88 20.67 7.58 -5.09
CA GLY A 88 19.33 8.09 -5.33
C GLY A 88 18.28 7.46 -4.41
N LEU A 89 18.33 6.15 -4.19
CA LEU A 89 17.47 5.44 -3.24
C LEU A 89 17.74 5.87 -1.79
N TRP A 90 19.00 6.04 -1.39
CA TRP A 90 19.37 6.51 -0.06
C TRP A 90 18.95 7.97 0.17
N TRP A 91 19.17 8.85 -0.80
CA TRP A 91 18.84 10.27 -0.71
C TRP A 91 17.33 10.47 -0.76
N SER A 92 16.62 9.74 -1.63
CA SER A 92 15.16 9.59 -1.59
C SER A 92 14.71 9.14 -0.21
N ARG A 93 15.18 7.99 0.30
CA ARG A 93 14.83 7.50 1.66
C ARG A 93 15.17 8.52 2.76
N ARG A 94 16.24 9.30 2.63
CA ARG A 94 16.63 10.36 3.58
C ARG A 94 15.67 11.55 3.51
N GLN A 95 15.27 11.99 2.32
CA GLN A 95 14.24 13.02 2.12
C GLN A 95 12.86 12.53 2.61
N TRP A 96 12.49 11.26 2.39
CA TRP A 96 11.27 10.64 2.94
C TRP A 96 11.32 10.45 4.46
N ARG A 97 12.50 10.26 5.07
CA ARG A 97 12.70 10.28 6.53
C ARG A 97 12.65 11.69 7.10
N ALA A 98 13.17 12.70 6.38
CA ALA A 98 13.08 14.11 6.76
C ALA A 98 11.64 14.66 6.64
N ALA A 99 10.88 14.21 5.64
CA ALA A 99 9.42 14.43 5.53
C ALA A 99 8.61 13.53 6.48
N GLY A 100 9.17 12.37 6.84
CA GLY A 100 8.81 11.49 7.95
C GLY A 100 7.72 10.44 7.71
N LEU A 101 7.04 10.42 6.57
CA LEU A 101 5.71 9.80 6.52
C LEU A 101 5.56 8.77 5.40
N PRO A 102 4.92 7.61 5.68
CA PRO A 102 4.76 6.55 4.70
C PRO A 102 3.83 6.97 3.57
N ARG A 103 4.10 6.47 2.36
CA ARG A 103 3.12 6.53 1.27
C ARG A 103 1.97 5.59 1.63
N GLY A 104 0.80 6.16 1.84
CA GLY A 104 -0.40 5.35 1.96
C GLY A 104 -0.73 4.65 0.64
N GLN A 105 -1.07 3.37 0.71
CA GLN A 105 -1.50 2.56 -0.41
C GLN A 105 -2.94 2.94 -0.76
N ILE A 106 -3.25 3.14 -2.04
CA ILE A 106 -4.64 3.34 -2.47
C ILE A 106 -5.32 1.97 -2.44
N VAL A 107 -6.36 1.82 -1.64
CA VAL A 107 -7.08 0.55 -1.52
C VAL A 107 -8.57 0.83 -1.66
N TYR A 108 -9.20 0.16 -2.62
CA TYR A 108 -10.66 0.03 -2.67
C TYR A 108 -11.05 -1.08 -1.68
N THR A 109 -11.11 -0.73 -0.40
CA THR A 109 -11.50 -1.67 0.65
C THR A 109 -13.02 -1.71 0.75
N ASP A 110 -13.60 -2.88 0.51
CA ASP A 110 -14.96 -3.16 0.97
C ASP A 110 -14.90 -3.29 2.50
N VAL A 111 -15.50 -2.32 3.20
CA VAL A 111 -15.20 -2.07 4.61
C VAL A 111 -16.10 -2.93 5.48
N GLY A 112 -15.59 -4.09 5.92
CA GLY A 112 -16.28 -4.93 6.91
C GLY A 112 -16.64 -4.15 8.19
N ASP A 113 -17.70 -4.58 8.88
CA ASP A 113 -18.31 -3.98 10.09
C ASP A 113 -17.67 -2.69 10.61
N ALA A 114 -17.96 -1.58 9.92
CA ALA A 114 -17.54 -0.24 10.30
C ALA A 114 -18.56 0.37 11.27
N PHE A 115 -18.11 0.72 12.48
CA PHE A 115 -18.96 1.32 13.51
C PHE A 115 -18.44 2.69 13.95
N PRO A 116 -19.33 3.69 14.13
CA PRO A 116 -18.92 5.03 14.56
C PRO A 116 -18.44 5.01 16.01
N VAL A 117 -17.40 5.79 16.32
CA VAL A 117 -16.90 5.91 17.69
C VAL A 117 -17.67 7.01 18.41
N ARG A 118 -18.38 6.67 19.49
CA ARG A 118 -19.18 7.65 20.25
C ARG A 118 -18.34 8.42 21.28
N GLU A 119 -17.50 7.70 22.03
CA GLU A 119 -16.65 8.24 23.10
C GLU A 119 -15.21 8.48 22.60
N ALA A 120 -14.53 9.49 23.12
CA ALA A 120 -13.14 9.74 22.76
C ALA A 120 -12.22 8.70 23.42
N LEU A 121 -11.25 8.20 22.66
CA LEU A 121 -10.16 7.37 23.19
C LEU A 121 -9.14 8.28 23.89
N TYR A 122 -8.51 7.77 24.95
CA TYR A 122 -7.54 8.52 25.75
C TYR A 122 -6.31 7.66 26.10
N ASP A 123 -5.12 8.23 25.94
CA ASP A 123 -3.89 7.69 26.48
C ASP A 123 -3.32 8.65 27.55
N PRO A 124 -3.22 8.23 28.84
CA PRO A 124 -2.63 9.04 29.89
C PRO A 124 -1.11 9.21 29.75
N GLN A 125 -0.39 8.28 29.12
CA GLN A 125 1.07 8.34 28.99
C GLN A 125 1.47 9.47 28.04
N LEU A 126 0.94 9.46 26.82
CA LEU A 126 1.12 10.57 25.89
C LEU A 126 0.17 11.75 26.16
N ARG A 127 -0.70 11.73 27.19
CA ARG A 127 -1.76 12.75 27.42
C ARG A 127 -2.48 13.13 26.12
N LEU A 128 -2.88 12.12 25.37
CA LEU A 128 -3.47 12.24 24.04
C LEU A 128 -4.93 11.83 24.13
N VAL A 129 -5.82 12.66 23.59
CA VAL A 129 -7.26 12.36 23.46
C VAL A 129 -7.67 12.51 22.00
N GLY A 130 -8.54 11.63 21.53
CA GLY A 130 -9.02 11.69 20.15
C GLY A 130 -10.16 10.72 19.88
N ARG A 131 -11.09 11.13 19.04
CA ARG A 131 -12.17 10.29 18.53
C ARG A 131 -11.96 10.06 17.03
N PRO A 132 -11.70 8.83 16.57
CA PRO A 132 -11.77 8.49 15.15
C PRO A 132 -13.22 8.59 14.68
N ASP A 133 -13.47 8.85 13.39
CA ASP A 133 -14.84 8.85 12.86
C ASP A 133 -15.47 7.45 12.95
N TYR A 134 -14.70 6.42 12.55
CA TYR A 134 -15.11 5.02 12.62
C TYR A 134 -13.98 4.11 13.07
N LEU A 135 -14.35 2.96 13.60
CA LEU A 135 -13.48 1.80 13.77
C LEU A 135 -14.02 0.65 12.92
N VAL A 136 -13.10 -0.08 12.29
CA VAL A 136 -13.37 -1.25 11.46
C VAL A 136 -12.77 -2.47 12.15
N ARG A 137 -13.55 -3.55 12.28
CA ARG A 137 -13.08 -4.77 12.94
C ARG A 137 -12.47 -5.73 11.93
N GLN A 138 -11.16 -5.91 11.96
CA GLN A 138 -10.47 -6.92 11.16
C GLN A 138 -10.03 -8.07 12.08
N GLY A 139 -10.90 -9.09 12.18
CA GLY A 139 -10.72 -10.21 13.10
C GLY A 139 -10.58 -9.75 14.55
N ARG A 140 -9.34 -9.76 15.07
CA ARG A 140 -9.02 -9.41 16.46
C ARG A 140 -8.47 -7.99 16.66
N THR A 141 -8.32 -7.22 15.60
CA THR A 141 -7.75 -5.86 15.61
C THR A 141 -8.78 -4.83 15.17
N LEU A 142 -8.70 -3.61 15.72
CA LEU A 142 -9.50 -2.48 15.28
C LEU A 142 -8.64 -1.57 14.40
N ILE A 143 -9.19 -1.16 13.26
CA ILE A 143 -8.54 -0.28 12.28
C ILE A 143 -9.27 1.08 12.34
N PRO A 144 -8.60 2.18 12.69
CA PRO A 144 -9.22 3.50 12.70
C PRO A 144 -9.41 4.03 11.28
N VAL A 145 -10.53 4.72 11.06
CA VAL A 145 -10.87 5.40 9.82
C VAL A 145 -11.08 6.88 10.10
N GLU A 146 -10.38 7.72 9.35
CA GLU A 146 -10.52 9.18 9.32
C GLU A 146 -11.17 9.61 8.00
N VAL A 147 -12.21 10.45 8.05
CA VAL A 147 -12.88 10.97 6.86
C VAL A 147 -12.41 12.37 6.53
N LYS A 148 -12.13 12.63 5.25
CA LYS A 148 -11.83 13.97 4.72
C LYS A 148 -12.82 14.29 3.59
N SER A 149 -13.51 15.42 3.72
CA SER A 149 -14.48 15.91 2.73
C SER A 149 -13.83 16.35 1.42
N GLY A 150 -12.55 16.71 1.44
CA GLY A 150 -11.78 17.02 0.24
C GLY A 150 -11.38 15.76 -0.54
N ARG A 151 -11.00 15.98 -1.82
CA ARG A 151 -10.36 14.95 -2.65
C ARG A 151 -8.97 14.60 -2.13
N ALA A 152 -8.52 13.38 -2.37
CA ALA A 152 -7.19 12.93 -2.00
C ALA A 152 -6.10 13.69 -2.77
N PRO A 153 -5.07 14.26 -2.11
CA PRO A 153 -4.04 15.01 -2.82
C PRO A 153 -3.24 14.10 -3.78
N ALA A 154 -2.86 14.64 -4.94
CA ALA A 154 -2.22 13.86 -6.00
C ALA A 154 -0.88 13.22 -5.58
N ARG A 155 -0.14 13.83 -4.66
CA ARG A 155 1.15 13.34 -4.13
C ARG A 155 1.01 12.38 -2.93
N GLY A 156 -0.22 12.00 -2.58
CA GLY A 156 -0.55 11.23 -1.38
C GLY A 156 -1.08 12.11 -0.23
N PRO A 157 -1.49 11.51 0.91
CA PRO A 157 -2.03 12.24 2.05
C PRO A 157 -1.13 13.35 2.59
N TYR A 158 -1.72 14.44 3.09
CA TYR A 158 -0.97 15.51 3.76
C TYR A 158 -0.37 15.05 5.10
N ARG A 159 0.71 15.71 5.53
CA ARG A 159 1.38 15.44 6.81
C ARG A 159 0.44 15.49 8.01
N SER A 160 -0.47 16.47 8.03
CA SER A 160 -1.50 16.59 9.05
C SER A 160 -2.42 15.37 9.11
N HIS A 161 -2.88 14.88 7.97
CA HIS A 161 -3.76 13.70 7.89
C HIS A 161 -3.05 12.42 8.37
N LEU A 162 -1.77 12.26 8.02
CA LEU A 162 -0.95 11.12 8.42
C LEU A 162 -0.67 11.11 9.92
N LEU A 163 -0.36 12.28 10.52
CA LEU A 163 -0.15 12.39 11.96
C LEU A 163 -1.46 12.26 12.76
N GLN A 164 -2.59 12.78 12.26
CA GLN A 164 -3.89 12.60 12.89
C GLN A 164 -4.31 11.12 12.89
N LEU A 165 -4.15 10.42 11.76
CA LEU A 165 -4.44 8.98 11.70
C LEU A 165 -3.47 8.18 12.60
N ALA A 166 -2.20 8.55 12.67
CA ALA A 166 -1.24 7.94 13.59
C ALA A 166 -1.67 8.10 15.06
N ALA A 167 -2.25 9.25 15.43
CA ALA A 167 -2.81 9.47 16.76
C ALA A 167 -3.94 8.48 17.07
N TYR A 168 -4.84 8.22 16.12
CA TYR A 168 -5.88 7.20 16.31
C TYR A 168 -5.33 5.77 16.36
N CYS A 169 -4.32 5.43 15.55
CA CYS A 169 -3.67 4.12 15.64
C CYS A 169 -3.01 3.91 17.01
N HIS A 170 -2.35 4.93 17.55
CA HIS A 170 -1.78 4.90 18.90
C HIS A 170 -2.86 4.78 19.99
N LEU A 171 -3.95 5.54 19.88
CA LEU A 171 -5.06 5.48 20.85
C LEU A 171 -5.78 4.12 20.85
N VAL A 172 -5.94 3.50 19.68
CA VAL A 172 -6.45 2.12 19.58
C VAL A 172 -5.45 1.12 20.19
N GLU A 173 -4.15 1.27 19.92
CA GLU A 173 -3.09 0.45 20.52
C GLU A 173 -3.11 0.54 22.05
N ALA A 174 -3.20 1.76 22.61
CA ALA A 174 -3.25 2.01 24.04
C ALA A 174 -4.51 1.45 24.71
N GLN A 175 -5.69 1.65 24.11
CA GLN A 175 -6.97 1.22 24.69
C GLN A 175 -7.17 -0.31 24.61
N THR A 176 -6.66 -0.96 23.57
CA THR A 176 -6.95 -2.39 23.29
C THR A 176 -5.77 -3.33 23.57
N GLY A 177 -4.57 -2.79 23.80
CA GLY A 177 -3.33 -3.57 23.84
C GLY A 177 -2.94 -4.18 22.48
N ARG A 178 -3.65 -3.85 21.39
CA ARG A 178 -3.42 -4.40 20.05
C ARG A 178 -3.11 -3.30 19.05
N ARG A 179 -1.87 -3.32 18.57
CA ARG A 179 -1.34 -2.39 17.58
C ARG A 179 -2.02 -2.59 16.22
N PRO A 180 -2.71 -1.58 15.65
CA PRO A 180 -3.20 -1.65 14.28
C PRO A 180 -2.02 -1.75 13.30
N PRO A 181 -2.05 -2.63 12.28
CA PRO A 181 -1.00 -2.65 11.26
C PRO A 181 -1.03 -1.39 10.38
N TYR A 182 -2.22 -0.84 10.15
CA TYR A 182 -2.48 0.36 9.38
C TYR A 182 -3.72 1.09 9.93
N GLY A 183 -3.96 2.31 9.44
CA GLY A 183 -5.25 3.00 9.52
C GLY A 183 -5.75 3.37 8.11
N LEU A 184 -6.98 3.85 8.00
CA LEU A 184 -7.57 4.28 6.72
C LEU A 184 -7.89 5.78 6.72
N ILE A 185 -7.62 6.46 5.60
CA ILE A 185 -8.11 7.81 5.33
C ILE A 185 -9.09 7.73 4.15
N ARG A 186 -10.38 8.01 4.41
CA ARG A 186 -11.44 8.05 3.39
C ARG A 186 -11.61 9.48 2.90
N TYR A 187 -11.06 9.78 1.73
CA TYR A 187 -11.33 11.02 1.01
C TYR A 187 -12.63 10.90 0.20
N ALA A 188 -13.14 12.02 -0.30
CA ALA A 188 -14.34 12.02 -1.14
C ALA A 188 -14.23 11.18 -2.43
N ASP A 189 -13.02 10.99 -2.97
CA ASP A 189 -12.79 10.27 -4.23
C ASP A 189 -12.03 8.94 -4.10
N ARG A 190 -11.42 8.62 -2.94
CA ARG A 190 -10.77 7.33 -2.67
C ARG A 190 -10.43 7.10 -1.20
N THR A 191 -10.29 5.84 -0.82
CA THR A 191 -9.69 5.43 0.46
C THR A 191 -8.18 5.16 0.30
N VAL A 192 -7.40 5.53 1.30
CA VAL A 192 -5.96 5.33 1.38
C VAL A 192 -5.61 4.64 2.69
N ALA A 193 -5.02 3.44 2.62
CA ALA A 193 -4.48 2.72 3.77
C ALA A 193 -3.08 3.24 4.11
N VAL A 194 -2.81 3.51 5.39
CA VAL A 194 -1.56 4.11 5.86
C VAL A 194 -0.93 3.19 6.90
N ASP A 195 0.22 2.61 6.57
CA ASP A 195 0.97 1.72 7.46
C ASP A 195 1.33 2.44 8.77
N TYR A 196 0.87 1.90 9.89
CA TYR A 196 1.25 2.39 11.20
C TYR A 196 2.63 1.82 11.54
N THR A 197 3.67 2.44 11.00
CA THR A 197 5.07 2.05 11.22
C THR A 197 5.61 2.58 12.54
N PRO A 198 6.67 1.98 13.13
CA PRO A 198 7.34 2.54 14.29
C PRO A 198 7.84 3.99 14.05
N ALA A 199 8.32 4.29 12.84
CA ALA A 199 8.73 5.64 12.46
C ALA A 199 7.56 6.64 12.45
N LEU A 200 6.36 6.23 12.01
CA LEU A 200 5.17 7.08 12.07
C LEU A 200 4.72 7.35 13.51
N ARG A 201 4.80 6.34 14.40
CA ARG A 201 4.56 6.50 15.84
C ARG A 201 5.58 7.47 16.47
N GLU A 202 6.86 7.34 16.13
CA GLU A 202 7.91 8.22 16.62
C GLU A 202 7.67 9.68 16.19
N HIS A 203 7.31 9.93 14.93
CA HIS A 203 6.98 11.29 14.48
C HIS A 203 5.72 11.87 15.13
N LEU A 204 4.75 11.05 15.53
CA LEU A 204 3.64 11.47 16.38
C LEU A 204 4.16 11.92 17.76
N VAL A 205 4.93 11.08 18.44
CA VAL A 205 5.49 11.38 19.78
C VAL A 205 6.33 12.66 19.76
N GLN A 206 7.26 12.78 18.80
CA GLN A 206 8.09 13.98 18.61
C GLN A 206 7.26 15.24 18.28
N THR A 207 6.14 15.10 17.56
CA THR A 207 5.26 16.25 17.27
C THR A 207 4.46 16.65 18.50
N LEU A 208 3.96 15.70 19.29
CA LEU A 208 3.31 15.97 20.57
C LEU A 208 4.27 16.60 21.60
N ALA A 209 5.55 16.20 21.58
CA ALA A 209 6.59 16.81 22.41
C ALA A 209 6.84 18.27 22.03
N ARG A 210 7.01 18.57 20.72
CA ARG A 210 7.18 19.94 20.21
C ARG A 210 5.98 20.82 20.55
N LEU A 211 4.76 20.39 20.25
CA LEU A 211 3.53 21.12 20.60
C LEU A 211 3.42 21.47 22.11
N ARG A 212 4.01 20.66 23.00
CA ARG A 212 4.07 20.95 24.45
C ARG A 212 5.17 21.90 24.85
N ALA A 213 6.29 21.90 24.13
CA ALA A 213 7.35 22.89 24.28
C ALA A 213 6.86 24.25 23.78
N ASP A 214 6.28 24.30 22.57
CA ASP A 214 5.72 25.50 21.94
C ASP A 214 4.65 26.14 22.84
N ARG A 215 3.73 25.34 23.43
CA ARG A 215 2.70 25.81 24.37
C ARG A 215 3.26 26.39 25.69
N ARG A 216 4.56 26.21 25.97
CA ARG A 216 5.27 26.77 27.15
C ARG A 216 6.28 27.84 26.77
N ALA A 217 6.56 28.04 25.48
CA ALA A 217 7.47 29.07 25.02
C ALA A 217 6.83 30.45 25.23
N ALA A 218 7.68 31.47 25.46
CA ALA A 218 7.23 32.86 25.51
C ALA A 218 6.75 33.36 24.13
N GLU A 219 7.32 32.79 23.06
CA GLU A 219 7.09 33.18 21.67
C GLU A 219 7.13 31.92 20.77
N VAL A 220 6.30 31.88 19.74
CA VAL A 220 6.21 30.78 18.78
C VAL A 220 6.04 31.33 17.36
N HIS A 221 7.04 31.10 16.52
CA HIS A 221 7.07 31.65 15.16
C HIS A 221 6.33 30.82 14.11
N ARG A 222 5.97 31.45 12.99
CA ARG A 222 5.30 30.83 11.83
C ARG A 222 6.19 29.78 11.14
N ASP A 223 5.70 28.53 11.07
CA ASP A 223 6.43 27.37 10.54
C ASP A 223 6.47 27.20 9.01
N HIS A 224 5.91 28.14 8.23
CA HIS A 224 5.67 27.92 6.80
C HIS A 224 5.69 29.19 5.93
N HIS A 225 6.14 29.04 4.68
CA HIS A 225 6.06 30.06 3.63
C HIS A 225 4.88 29.77 2.68
N GLN A 226 3.66 29.74 3.22
CA GLN A 226 2.45 29.38 2.46
C GLN A 226 1.32 30.39 2.74
N PRO A 227 1.11 31.40 1.88
CA PRO A 227 0.09 32.43 2.11
C PRO A 227 -1.33 31.90 2.26
N ALA A 228 -1.67 30.81 1.55
CA ALA A 228 -2.98 30.16 1.68
C ALA A 228 -3.29 29.64 3.10
N ARG A 229 -2.27 29.20 3.87
CA ARG A 229 -2.45 28.83 5.28
C ARG A 229 -2.72 30.05 6.15
N CYS A 230 -2.06 31.19 5.90
CA CYS A 230 -2.30 32.44 6.63
C CYS A 230 -3.70 32.99 6.37
N ARG A 231 -4.16 33.00 5.12
CA ARG A 231 -5.51 33.48 4.74
C ARG A 231 -6.67 32.72 5.39
N ALA A 232 -6.47 31.45 5.75
CA ALA A 232 -7.45 30.62 6.45
C ALA A 232 -7.15 30.44 7.95
N CYS A 233 -6.17 31.16 8.51
CA CYS A 233 -5.77 31.03 9.90
C CYS A 233 -6.66 31.90 10.81
N GLY A 234 -7.34 31.29 11.79
CA GLY A 234 -8.14 32.03 12.78
C GLY A 234 -7.34 32.94 13.73
N TYR A 235 -6.01 32.94 13.64
CA TYR A 235 -5.11 33.83 14.38
C TYR A 235 -4.47 34.92 13.49
N ARG A 236 -4.88 35.04 12.21
CA ARG A 236 -4.24 35.94 11.23
C ARG A 236 -4.10 37.37 11.74
N ASP A 237 -5.18 37.93 12.28
CA ASP A 237 -5.26 39.33 12.70
C ASP A 237 -4.46 39.64 13.98
N ARG A 238 -3.80 38.64 14.56
CA ARG A 238 -2.93 38.73 15.75
C ARG A 238 -1.57 38.05 15.53
N CYS A 239 -1.18 37.84 14.28
CA CYS A 239 0.06 37.18 13.91
C CYS A 239 0.90 38.15 13.09
N ASP A 240 1.91 38.75 13.74
CA ASP A 240 2.79 39.75 13.13
C ASP A 240 3.66 39.18 12.00
N GLU A 241 3.71 37.85 11.87
CA GLU A 241 4.36 37.11 10.78
C GLU A 241 3.40 36.64 9.67
N ALA A 242 2.15 37.10 9.67
CA ALA A 242 1.15 36.67 8.69
C ALA A 242 1.55 37.05 7.25
N LEU A 243 1.39 36.10 6.33
CA LEU A 243 1.60 36.30 4.91
C LEU A 243 0.32 36.86 4.24
N ALA A 244 0.50 37.64 3.16
CA ALA A 244 -0.57 38.32 2.41
C ALA A 244 -1.59 37.38 1.72
#